data_AF-A0AA38KWM3-F1
#
_entry.id   AF-A0AA38KWM3-F1
#
_cell.length_a   1.000
_cell.length_b   1.000
_cell.length_c   1.000
_cell.angle_alpha   90.00
_cell.angle_beta   90.00
_cell.angle_gamma   90.00
#
_symmetry.space_group_name_H-M   'P 1'
#
loop_
_entity.id
_entity.type
_entity.pdbx_description
1 polymer ?
#
loop_
_entity_poly.entity_id
_entity_poly.type
_entity_poly.pdbx_seq_one_letter_code
_entity_poly.pdbx_strand_id
1 'polypeptide(L)'
;VRKKLYKWGIFKPTRLSVPVISVGNLTWGGSGKTPMTEFLALVFAEAGISPLILTRGYAGGDETRMLQRHLIDSSIKIGSGPNRANIAASFLQRYGVMKCHRKSDTAENICPFKEPDTFVNKPGDGIGVVILDDGMQ
;
A
#
# COMPACT_ATOMS: atom_id res chain seq x y z
N VAL A 1 -3.04 25.62 8.00
CA VAL A 1 -2.35 26.13 6.80
C VAL A 1 -2.09 25.03 5.76
N ARG A 2 -1.35 23.95 6.08
CA ARG A 2 -1.00 22.87 5.14
C ARG A 2 -2.16 22.26 4.32
N LYS A 3 -3.27 21.85 4.97
CA LYS A 3 -4.44 21.29 4.26
C LYS A 3 -5.04 22.25 3.21
N LYS A 4 -5.04 23.57 3.49
CA LYS A 4 -5.51 24.58 2.54
C LYS A 4 -4.58 24.68 1.33
N LEU A 5 -3.26 24.56 1.52
CA LEU A 5 -2.28 24.56 0.42
C LEU A 5 -2.44 23.37 -0.54
N TYR A 6 -2.74 22.17 -0.01
CA TYR A 6 -3.11 21.03 -0.85
C TYR A 6 -4.46 21.22 -1.55
N LYS A 7 -5.47 21.75 -0.85
CA LYS A 7 -6.79 22.04 -1.44
C LYS A 7 -6.72 23.08 -2.56
N TRP A 8 -5.83 24.06 -2.43
CA TRP A 8 -5.58 25.10 -3.44
C TRP A 8 -4.62 24.65 -4.55
N GLY A 9 -4.16 23.39 -4.53
CA GLY A 9 -3.25 22.86 -5.56
C GLY A 9 -1.83 23.42 -5.54
N ILE A 10 -1.47 24.19 -4.50
CA ILE A 10 -0.13 24.76 -4.31
C ILE A 10 0.88 23.63 -4.08
N PHE A 11 0.48 22.58 -3.35
CA PHE A 11 1.24 21.33 -3.27
C PHE A 11 0.61 20.26 -4.15
N LYS A 12 1.43 19.60 -4.97
CA LYS A 12 0.99 18.52 -5.85
C LYS A 12 1.03 17.19 -5.10
N PRO A 13 -0.05 16.38 -5.14
CA PRO A 13 -0.04 15.03 -4.59
C PRO A 13 0.82 14.11 -5.47
N THR A 14 1.64 13.26 -4.85
CA THR A 14 2.34 12.19 -5.56
C THR A 14 1.35 11.10 -5.93
N ARG A 15 1.30 10.71 -7.21
CA ARG A 15 0.47 9.59 -7.69
C ARG A 15 1.36 8.37 -7.93
N LEU A 16 0.91 7.22 -7.48
CA LEU A 16 1.54 5.93 -7.76
C LEU A 16 0.80 5.22 -8.90
N SER A 17 1.50 4.35 -9.61
CA SER A 17 0.97 3.55 -10.74
C SER A 17 0.02 2.43 -10.32
N VAL A 18 -0.16 2.25 -9.00
CA VAL A 18 -0.96 1.19 -8.37
C VAL A 18 -1.95 1.83 -7.39
N PRO A 19 -3.09 1.17 -7.11
CA PRO A 19 -4.04 1.66 -6.13
C PRO A 19 -3.40 1.81 -4.75
N VAL A 20 -3.77 2.88 -4.05
CA VAL A 20 -3.26 3.22 -2.73
C VAL A 20 -4.43 3.28 -1.74
N ILE A 21 -4.38 2.43 -0.73
CA ILE A 21 -5.34 2.39 0.38
C ILE A 21 -4.69 3.06 1.58
N SER A 22 -5.30 4.13 2.07
CA SER A 22 -4.86 4.81 3.29
C SER A 22 -5.62 4.26 4.47
N VAL A 23 -4.92 3.61 5.39
CA VAL A 23 -5.46 3.21 6.69
C VAL A 23 -5.05 4.28 7.69
N GLY A 24 -6.02 4.92 8.33
CA GLY A 24 -5.77 5.93 9.33
C GLY A 24 -6.89 5.98 10.35
N ASN A 25 -6.64 6.66 11.47
CA ASN A 25 -7.63 6.82 12.52
C ASN A 25 -7.88 8.30 12.82
N LEU A 26 -9.15 8.62 13.08
CA LEU A 26 -9.60 9.97 13.44
C LEU A 26 -9.12 10.37 14.84
N THR A 27 -8.79 9.41 15.71
CA THR A 27 -8.36 9.63 17.09
C THR A 27 -6.89 9.25 17.34
N TRP A 28 -6.25 9.93 18.30
CA TRP A 28 -4.87 9.65 18.72
C TRP A 28 -4.88 8.59 19.82
N GLY A 29 -4.44 7.36 19.53
CA GLY A 29 -4.27 6.27 20.52
C GLY A 29 -4.92 4.93 20.14
N GLY A 30 -4.22 3.82 20.43
CA GLY A 30 -4.74 2.44 20.56
C GLY A 30 -5.77 1.91 19.56
N SER A 31 -5.68 2.26 18.27
CA SER A 31 -6.84 2.23 17.37
C SER A 31 -6.97 1.00 16.48
N GLY A 32 -6.19 -0.06 16.72
CA GLY A 32 -6.26 -1.27 15.87
C GLY A 32 -5.89 -1.04 14.39
N LYS A 33 -5.23 0.08 14.06
CA LYS A 33 -4.80 0.41 12.68
C LYS A 33 -3.86 -0.65 12.13
N THR A 34 -2.83 -0.99 12.90
CA THR A 34 -1.82 -1.97 12.50
C THR A 34 -2.44 -3.36 12.27
N PRO A 35 -3.31 -3.90 13.17
CA PRO A 35 -4.09 -5.09 12.87
C PRO A 35 -4.97 -4.98 11.63
N MET A 36 -5.59 -3.82 11.36
CA MET A 36 -6.42 -3.62 10.17
C MET A 36 -5.56 -3.58 8.89
N THR A 37 -4.40 -2.94 8.93
CA THR A 37 -3.42 -2.92 7.85
C THR A 37 -2.93 -4.33 7.54
N GLU A 38 -2.62 -5.11 8.58
CA GLU A 38 -2.24 -6.52 8.48
C GLU A 38 -3.36 -7.37 7.86
N PHE A 39 -4.58 -7.24 8.38
CA PHE A 39 -5.76 -7.93 7.84
C PHE A 39 -6.00 -7.63 6.37
N LEU A 40 -5.96 -6.35 5.97
CA LEU A 40 -6.11 -5.97 4.57
C LEU A 40 -5.02 -6.58 3.69
N ALA A 41 -3.78 -6.55 4.16
CA ALA A 41 -2.67 -7.12 3.40
C ALA A 41 -2.83 -8.64 3.21
N LEU A 42 -3.27 -9.36 4.24
CA LEU A 42 -3.57 -10.79 4.14
C LEU A 42 -4.71 -11.05 3.16
N VAL A 43 -5.81 -10.30 3.23
CA VAL A 43 -6.95 -10.43 2.29
C VAL A 43 -6.51 -10.24 0.84
N PHE A 44 -5.66 -9.24 0.56
CA PHE A 44 -5.12 -9.06 -0.79
C PHE A 44 -4.18 -10.19 -1.20
N ALA A 45 -3.31 -10.66 -0.30
CA ALA A 45 -2.40 -11.76 -0.58
C ALA A 45 -3.16 -13.06 -0.87
N GLU A 46 -4.22 -13.38 -0.11
CA GLU A 46 -5.11 -14.52 -0.34
C GLU A 46 -5.86 -14.40 -1.68
N ALA A 47 -6.23 -13.17 -2.08
CA ALA A 47 -6.80 -12.89 -3.39
C ALA A 47 -5.77 -12.95 -4.55
N GLY A 48 -4.52 -13.33 -4.26
CA GLY A 48 -3.43 -13.41 -5.24
C GLY A 48 -2.84 -12.04 -5.64
N ILE A 49 -3.16 -10.99 -4.90
CA ILE A 49 -2.66 -9.63 -5.11
C ILE A 49 -1.53 -9.35 -4.12
N SER A 50 -0.30 -9.22 -4.61
CA SER A 50 0.86 -8.92 -3.76
C SER A 50 0.80 -7.46 -3.26
N PRO A 51 0.61 -7.24 -1.94
CA PRO A 51 0.47 -5.90 -1.38
C PRO A 51 1.81 -5.36 -0.86
N LEU A 52 1.94 -4.03 -0.87
CA LEU A 52 3.03 -3.29 -0.25
C LEU A 52 2.49 -2.47 0.93
N ILE A 53 2.85 -2.83 2.16
CA ILE A 53 2.57 -2.03 3.35
C ILE A 53 3.66 -0.96 3.49
N LEU A 54 3.24 0.28 3.70
CA LEU A 54 4.11 1.43 3.93
C LEU A 54 3.81 2.04 5.29
N THR A 55 4.72 1.82 6.24
CA THR A 55 4.64 2.40 7.58
C THR A 55 5.55 3.63 7.67
N ARG A 56 5.25 4.53 8.60
CA ARG A 56 6.14 5.66 8.91
C ARG A 56 7.39 5.24 9.70
N GLY A 57 7.36 4.08 10.34
CA GLY A 57 8.36 3.65 11.33
C GLY A 57 8.19 4.34 12.68
N TYR A 58 6.95 4.41 13.20
CA TYR A 58 6.69 4.90 14.55
C TYR A 58 7.32 3.98 15.62
N ALA A 59 7.53 4.51 16.82
CA ALA A 59 8.07 3.79 17.98
C ALA A 59 9.40 3.04 17.71
N GLY A 60 10.32 3.62 16.93
CA GLY A 60 11.64 3.03 16.69
C GLY A 60 11.62 1.78 15.78
N GLY A 61 10.53 1.56 15.03
CA GLY A 61 10.39 0.47 14.07
C GLY A 61 9.85 -0.83 14.65
N ASP A 62 9.39 -0.84 15.90
CA ASP A 62 8.81 -2.04 16.53
C ASP A 62 7.55 -2.52 15.82
N GLU A 63 6.72 -1.60 15.33
CA GLU A 63 5.57 -1.91 14.47
C GLU A 63 5.99 -2.60 13.17
N THR A 64 7.01 -2.06 12.49
CA THR A 64 7.54 -2.65 11.27
C THR A 64 8.10 -4.06 11.53
N ARG A 65 8.80 -4.26 12.65
CA ARG A 65 9.31 -5.57 13.05
C ARG A 65 8.20 -6.56 13.38
N MET A 66 7.13 -6.11 14.04
CA MET A 66 5.96 -6.94 14.33
C MET A 66 5.32 -7.42 13.03
N LEU A 67 5.03 -6.50 12.10
CA LEU A 67 4.48 -6.85 10.78
C LEU A 67 5.41 -7.79 10.01
N GLN A 68 6.72 -7.55 10.03
CA GLN A 68 7.69 -8.44 9.40
C GLN A 68 7.68 -9.86 9.98
N ARG A 69 7.45 -10.01 11.30
CA ARG A 69 7.37 -11.33 11.93
C ARG A 69 6.07 -12.05 11.60
N HIS A 70 4.94 -11.35 11.63
CA HIS A 70 3.64 -11.96 11.36
C HIS A 70 3.47 -12.34 9.88
N LEU A 71 4.09 -11.57 8.99
CA LEU A 71 3.92 -11.70 7.54
C LEU A 71 5.10 -12.41 6.86
N ILE A 72 5.99 -13.05 7.63
CA ILE A 72 7.23 -13.65 7.13
C ILE A 72 7.01 -14.72 6.05
N ASP A 73 5.92 -15.47 6.13
CA ASP A 73 5.57 -16.55 5.20
C ASP A 73 4.68 -16.09 4.04
N SER A 74 4.38 -14.79 3.97
CA SER A 74 3.48 -14.21 2.96
C SER A 74 4.26 -13.46 1.87
N SER A 75 3.67 -13.31 0.68
CA SER A 75 4.25 -12.52 -0.42
C SER A 75 4.22 -10.99 -0.19
N ILE A 76 3.85 -10.58 1.03
CA ILE A 76 3.59 -9.20 1.43
C ILE A 76 4.92 -8.46 1.63
N LYS A 77 5.01 -7.29 0.99
CA LYS A 77 6.21 -6.44 1.06
C LYS A 77 5.98 -5.34 2.08
N ILE A 78 6.98 -5.02 2.88
CA ILE A 78 6.89 -3.97 3.92
C ILE A 78 8.01 -2.97 3.71
N GLY A 79 7.64 -1.70 3.52
CA GLY A 79 8.54 -0.56 3.50
C GLY A 79 8.27 0.36 4.69
N SER A 80 9.33 0.87 5.31
CA SER A 80 9.23 1.75 6.48
C SER A 80 10.13 2.96 6.32
N GLY A 81 9.60 4.15 6.60
CA GLY A 81 10.40 5.36 6.72
C GLY A 81 9.63 6.67 6.54
N PRO A 82 10.33 7.81 6.70
CA PRO A 82 9.70 9.13 6.76
C PRO A 82 9.08 9.56 5.43
N ASN A 83 9.68 9.16 4.30
CA ASN A 83 9.18 9.48 2.96
C ASN A 83 8.60 8.23 2.29
N ARG A 84 7.36 7.90 2.66
CA ARG A 84 6.61 6.75 2.13
C ARG A 84 6.45 6.79 0.61
N ALA A 85 6.34 7.97 0.00
CA ALA A 85 6.19 8.11 -1.44
C ALA A 85 7.46 7.67 -2.20
N ASN A 86 8.63 8.08 -1.74
CA ASN A 86 9.90 7.64 -2.33
C ASN A 86 10.13 6.15 -2.12
N ILE A 87 9.81 5.63 -0.92
CA ILE A 87 9.90 4.20 -0.63
C ILE A 87 8.99 3.41 -1.57
N ALA A 88 7.75 3.85 -1.74
CA ALA A 88 6.82 3.24 -2.69
C ALA A 88 7.41 3.20 -4.11
N ALA A 89 7.96 4.31 -4.59
CA ALA A 89 8.57 4.40 -5.91
C ALA A 89 9.75 3.42 -6.06
N SER A 90 10.64 3.34 -5.06
CA SER A 90 11.76 2.39 -5.07
C SER A 90 11.29 0.93 -5.09
N PHE A 91 10.25 0.60 -4.34
CA PHE A 91 9.67 -0.75 -4.35
C PHE A 91 9.00 -1.08 -5.68
N LEU A 92 8.24 -0.14 -6.25
CA LEU A 92 7.62 -0.31 -7.58
C LEU A 92 8.68 -0.46 -8.69
N GLN A 93 9.79 0.27 -8.59
CA GLN A 93 10.91 0.12 -9.52
C GLN A 93 11.62 -1.24 -9.36
N ARG A 94 11.74 -1.73 -8.11
CA ARG A 94 12.45 -2.97 -7.80
C ARG A 94 11.64 -4.23 -8.14
N TYR A 95 10.36 -4.24 -7.77
CA TYR A 95 9.49 -5.42 -7.88
C TYR A 95 8.57 -5.36 -9.09
N GLY A 96 8.41 -4.17 -9.70
CA GLY A 96 7.46 -3.96 -10.78
C GLY A 96 6.02 -3.81 -10.29
N VAL A 97 5.13 -3.55 -11.25
CA VAL A 97 3.69 -3.40 -11.02
C VAL A 97 3.00 -4.71 -11.40
N MET A 98 2.20 -5.25 -10.48
CA MET A 98 1.35 -6.39 -10.78
C MET A 98 0.09 -5.89 -11.47
N LYS A 99 -0.25 -6.49 -12.61
CA LYS A 99 -1.58 -6.32 -13.20
C LYS A 99 -2.55 -7.24 -12.47
N CYS A 100 -3.66 -6.68 -12.02
CA CYS A 100 -4.85 -7.45 -11.67
C CYS A 100 -5.40 -8.06 -12.98
N HIS A 101 -5.10 -9.33 -13.27
CA HIS A 101 -5.79 -10.10 -14.32
C HIS A 101 -6.88 -10.94 -13.67
N ARG A 102 -8.13 -10.60 -13.99
CA ARG A 102 -9.31 -11.29 -13.46
C ARG A 102 -9.50 -12.61 -14.20
N LYS A 103 -9.53 -13.75 -13.48
CA LYS A 103 -10.25 -14.96 -13.94
C LYS A 103 -11.73 -14.78 -13.58
N SER A 104 -12.63 -14.97 -14.54
CA SER A 104 -14.10 -15.07 -14.42
C SER A 104 -14.96 -13.78 -14.48
N ASP A 105 -15.90 -13.85 -15.41
CA ASP A 105 -16.80 -12.82 -15.97
C ASP A 105 -18.03 -12.48 -15.10
N THR A 106 -17.90 -12.32 -13.78
CA THR A 106 -19.07 -11.91 -12.98
C THR A 106 -18.68 -11.01 -11.79
N ALA A 107 -19.37 -9.86 -11.69
CA ALA A 107 -19.24 -8.77 -10.71
C ALA A 107 -18.22 -7.65 -11.05
N GLU A 108 -18.56 -6.79 -12.01
CA GLU A 108 -17.78 -5.63 -12.49
C GLU A 108 -17.41 -4.54 -11.44
N ASN A 109 -17.80 -4.62 -10.16
CA ASN A 109 -17.87 -3.42 -9.33
C ASN A 109 -16.77 -3.19 -8.27
N ILE A 110 -15.57 -3.78 -8.38
CA ILE A 110 -14.53 -3.61 -7.34
C ILE A 110 -13.16 -3.10 -7.86
N CYS A 111 -12.94 -2.93 -9.16
CA CYS A 111 -11.69 -2.36 -9.69
C CYS A 111 -11.94 -1.14 -10.58
N PRO A 112 -12.01 0.09 -10.02
CA PRO A 112 -12.41 1.29 -10.78
C PRO A 112 -11.30 1.95 -11.61
N PHE A 113 -10.10 1.38 -11.77
CA PHE A 113 -8.93 2.17 -12.17
C PHE A 113 -8.12 1.66 -13.37
N LYS A 114 -7.76 2.66 -14.19
CA LYS A 114 -7.18 2.59 -15.55
C LYS A 114 -5.76 2.02 -15.56
N GLU A 115 -5.49 1.22 -16.59
CA GLU A 115 -4.25 0.47 -16.83
C GLU A 115 -3.01 1.36 -17.01
N PRO A 116 -1.85 1.01 -16.43
CA PRO A 116 -0.56 1.55 -16.81
C PRO A 116 0.21 0.63 -17.79
N ASP A 117 1.00 1.26 -18.67
CA ASP A 117 1.57 0.68 -19.90
C ASP A 117 2.92 -0.05 -19.74
N THR A 118 3.44 -0.21 -18.52
CA THR A 118 4.83 -0.66 -18.32
C THR A 118 4.90 -2.11 -17.84
N PHE A 119 5.65 -2.94 -18.57
CA PHE A 119 5.64 -4.41 -18.50
C PHE A 119 6.75 -5.03 -17.62
N VAL A 120 6.52 -6.33 -17.31
CA VAL A 120 7.35 -7.43 -16.74
C VAL A 120 7.64 -7.42 -15.21
N ASN A 121 7.75 -8.54 -14.44
CA ASN A 121 8.01 -9.98 -14.68
C ASN A 121 7.38 -10.88 -13.56
N LYS A 122 7.07 -12.15 -13.90
CA LYS A 122 6.58 -13.28 -13.07
C LYS A 122 5.25 -13.09 -12.29
N PRO A 123 4.31 -14.08 -12.35
CA PRO A 123 3.12 -14.06 -11.49
C PRO A 123 3.56 -14.19 -10.03
N GLY A 124 3.25 -13.17 -9.22
CA GLY A 124 3.51 -13.16 -7.77
C GLY A 124 4.59 -12.20 -7.26
N ASP A 125 5.42 -11.59 -8.13
CA ASP A 125 6.54 -10.75 -7.68
C ASP A 125 6.21 -9.24 -7.64
N GLY A 126 5.34 -8.79 -8.55
CA GLY A 126 4.93 -7.39 -8.67
C GLY A 126 4.07 -6.88 -7.52
N ILE A 127 3.96 -5.56 -7.38
CA ILE A 127 3.07 -4.91 -6.39
C ILE A 127 1.74 -4.58 -7.07
N GLY A 128 0.64 -5.11 -6.53
CA GLY A 128 -0.72 -4.84 -7.04
C GLY A 128 -1.48 -3.77 -6.27
N VAL A 129 -1.12 -3.55 -5.00
CA VAL A 129 -1.76 -2.54 -4.14
C VAL A 129 -0.76 -2.02 -3.10
N VAL A 130 -0.90 -0.75 -2.74
CA VAL A 130 -0.12 -0.12 -1.67
C VAL A 130 -1.04 0.23 -0.51
N ILE A 131 -0.67 -0.18 0.70
CA ILE A 131 -1.39 0.13 1.93
C ILE A 131 -0.54 1.11 2.74
N LEU A 132 -1.02 2.33 2.88
CA LEU A 132 -0.41 3.37 3.70
C LEU A 132 -0.94 3.27 5.12
N ASP A 133 -0.09 2.84 6.04
CA ASP A 133 -0.41 2.81 7.45
C ASP A 133 -0.19 4.19 8.08
N ASP A 134 -1.18 4.68 8.81
CA ASP A 134 -1.28 6.05 9.34
C ASP A 134 -1.24 7.15 8.25
N GLY A 135 -2.03 6.96 7.20
CA GLY A 135 -2.01 7.81 6.01
C GLY A 135 -2.83 9.12 6.09
N MET A 136 -3.42 9.46 7.25
CA MET A 136 -4.40 10.56 7.36
C MET A 136 -3.83 11.95 7.67
N GLN A 137 -2.51 12.09 7.83
CA GLN A 137 -1.86 13.35 8.21
C GLN A 137 -1.02 13.95 7.09
#